data_AF-A0A183HXV1-F1
#
_entry.id   AF-A0A183HXV1-F1
#
_cell.length_a   1.000
_cell.length_b   1.000
_cell.length_c   1.000
_cell.angle_alpha   90.00
_cell.angle_beta   90.00
_cell.angle_gamma   90.00
#
_symmetry.space_group_name_H-M   'P 1'
#
loop_
_entity.id
_entity.type
_entity.pdbx_description
1 polymer ?
#
loop_
_entity_poly.entity_id
_entity_poly.type
_entity_poly.pdbx_seq_one_letter_code
_entity_poly.pdbx_strand_id
1 'polypeptide(L)'
;MLKRIVKENVLTEENFRVGQTKVFFKAGVLAHLEDVRDEALRLLITKLQSQIKWYLGLTDKKRRIAQKAGLLIVQRNIRAWCSLRTWEWFKLYTKVRPMLKEGKVAEEMEQLQQKLKSLEEALQKEESLRKNLDESAKKMEAEKAEFFEKLESLKNNLTTSEGKLSQMENAKTEADRKLEVNILL
;
A
#
# COMPACT_ATOMS: atom_id res chain seq x y z
N MET A 1 4.24 17.35 25.52
CA MET A 1 5.49 16.54 25.47
C MET A 1 6.55 17.09 26.43
N LEU A 2 7.11 18.30 26.22
CA LEU A 2 8.17 18.85 27.07
C LEU A 2 7.80 18.98 28.56
N LYS A 3 6.57 19.43 28.88
CA LYS A 3 6.06 19.47 30.27
C LYS A 3 6.09 18.10 30.98
N ARG A 4 5.93 17.01 30.24
CA ARG A 4 5.99 15.64 30.77
C ARG A 4 7.43 15.22 31.04
N ILE A 5 8.34 15.55 30.13
CA ILE A 5 9.78 15.31 30.27
C ILE A 5 10.35 16.09 31.47
N VAL A 6 9.86 17.31 31.71
CA VAL A 6 10.19 18.10 32.91
C VAL A 6 9.66 17.43 34.18
N LYS A 7 8.42 16.92 34.15
CA LYS A 7 7.83 16.17 35.28
C LYS A 7 8.58 14.86 35.59
N GLU A 8 9.15 14.22 34.57
CA GLU A 8 9.98 13.02 34.68
C GLU A 8 11.43 13.34 35.08
N ASN A 9 11.74 14.61 35.39
CA ASN A 9 13.04 15.12 35.83
C ASN A 9 14.19 14.93 34.83
N VAL A 10 13.87 14.71 33.56
CA VAL A 10 14.83 14.58 32.45
C VAL A 10 15.28 15.96 31.95
N LEU A 11 14.48 17.01 32.20
CA LEU A 11 14.80 18.39 31.80
C LEU A 11 14.28 19.39 32.83
N THR A 12 14.92 20.56 32.94
CA THR A 12 14.40 21.69 33.73
C THR A 12 13.84 22.79 32.83
N GLU A 13 12.94 23.63 33.35
CA GLU A 13 12.31 24.71 32.56
C GLU A 13 13.29 25.78 32.07
N GLU A 14 14.49 25.84 32.65
CA GLU A 14 15.56 26.74 32.22
C GLU A 14 16.34 26.22 31.01
N ASN A 15 16.20 24.93 30.67
CA ASN A 15 16.99 24.27 29.63
C ASN A 15 16.42 24.49 28.22
N PHE A 16 15.20 25.02 28.11
CA PHE A 16 14.54 25.26 26.82
C PHE A 16 13.63 26.49 26.81
N ARG A 17 13.34 26.98 25.60
CA ARG A 17 12.32 28.00 25.32
C ARG A 17 11.49 27.56 24.12
N VAL A 18 10.17 27.75 24.21
CA VAL A 18 9.22 27.35 23.15
C VAL A 18 8.81 28.60 22.36
N GLY A 19 9.11 28.60 21.05
CA GLY A 19 8.58 29.58 20.10
C GLY A 19 7.34 29.04 19.36
N GLN A 20 6.77 29.82 18.44
CA GLN A 20 5.55 29.45 17.71
C GLN A 20 5.71 28.18 16.85
N THR A 21 6.89 27.99 16.25
CA THR A 21 7.15 26.84 15.36
C THR A 21 8.32 25.97 15.82
N LYS A 22 9.21 26.51 16.67
CA LYS A 22 10.46 25.85 17.06
C LYS A 22 10.68 25.89 18.56
N VAL A 23 11.39 24.87 19.07
CA VAL A 23 11.86 24.81 20.45
C VAL A 23 13.36 25.04 20.43
N PHE A 24 13.84 25.95 21.27
CA PHE A 24 15.23 26.30 21.42
C PHE A 24 15.76 25.66 22.71
N PHE A 25 16.91 25.00 22.63
CA PHE A 25 17.57 24.36 23.77
C PHE A 25 18.89 25.06 24.08
N LYS A 26 19.28 25.08 25.35
CA LYS A 26 20.64 25.47 25.74
C LYS A 26 21.65 24.43 25.21
N ALA A 27 22.91 24.85 25.07
CA ALA A 27 23.99 23.97 24.62
C ALA A 27 24.09 22.72 25.52
N GLY A 28 24.34 21.55 24.91
CA GLY A 28 24.46 20.26 25.62
C GLY A 28 23.15 19.58 25.99
N VAL A 29 22.03 20.31 26.08
CA VAL A 29 20.72 19.74 26.44
C VAL A 29 20.19 18.79 25.37
N LEU A 30 20.43 19.10 24.09
CA LEU A 30 19.99 18.25 22.98
C LEU A 30 20.72 16.90 22.97
N ALA A 31 22.03 16.89 23.20
CA ALA A 31 22.82 15.66 23.28
C ALA A 31 22.32 14.75 24.41
N HIS A 32 22.05 15.32 25.59
CA HIS A 32 21.48 14.56 26.71
C HIS A 32 20.10 13.95 26.37
N LEU A 33 19.25 14.70 25.66
CA LEU A 33 17.96 14.18 25.19
C LEU A 33 18.10 13.05 24.16
N GLU A 34 19.13 13.11 23.32
CA GLU A 34 19.44 12.04 22.38
C GLU A 34 19.90 10.77 23.10
N ASP A 35 20.72 10.87 24.14
CA ASP A 35 21.14 9.71 24.94
C ASP A 35 19.95 9.02 25.62
N VAL A 36 19.04 9.81 26.21
CA VAL A 36 17.82 9.27 26.85
C VAL A 36 16.89 8.62 25.81
N ARG A 37 16.77 9.22 24.63
CA ARG A 37 16.02 8.64 23.52
C ARG A 37 16.63 7.31 23.09
N ASP A 38 17.94 7.24 22.96
CA ASP A 38 18.63 6.07 22.43
C ASP A 38 18.54 4.88 23.38
N GLU A 39 18.62 5.09 24.69
CA GLU A 39 18.39 4.02 25.68
C GLU A 39 16.93 3.53 25.65
N ALA A 40 15.96 4.44 25.55
CA ALA A 40 14.55 4.06 25.43
C ALA A 40 14.28 3.27 24.13
N LEU A 41 14.85 3.73 23.01
CA LEU A 41 14.75 3.06 21.71
C LEU A 41 15.41 1.68 21.74
N ARG A 42 16.58 1.54 22.38
CA ARG A 42 17.27 0.27 22.52
C ARG A 42 16.40 -0.79 23.20
N LEU A 43 15.73 -0.43 24.29
CA LEU A 43 14.82 -1.34 25.00
C LEU A 43 13.61 -1.73 24.12
N LEU A 44 13.01 -0.76 23.44
CA LEU A 44 11.84 -0.99 22.58
C LEU A 44 12.19 -1.86 21.37
N ILE A 45 13.30 -1.56 20.69
CA ILE A 45 13.80 -2.34 19.55
C ILE A 45 14.15 -3.76 19.98
N THR A 46 14.82 -3.93 21.12
CA THR A 46 15.16 -5.27 21.63
C THR A 46 13.90 -6.10 21.89
N LYS A 47 12.88 -5.50 22.52
CA LYS A 47 11.58 -6.17 22.72
C LYS A 47 10.93 -6.53 21.39
N LEU A 48 10.85 -5.60 20.43
CA LEU A 48 10.30 -5.86 19.10
C LEU A 48 11.04 -7.01 18.40
N GLN A 49 12.37 -6.96 18.36
CA GLN A 49 13.20 -8.00 17.75
C GLN A 49 13.01 -9.36 18.41
N SER A 50 12.89 -9.41 19.75
CA SER A 50 12.63 -10.65 20.48
C SER A 50 11.30 -11.29 20.08
N GLN A 51 10.25 -10.49 19.91
CA GLN A 51 8.92 -10.95 19.48
C GLN A 51 8.94 -11.46 18.04
N ILE A 52 9.62 -10.75 17.14
CA ILE A 52 9.80 -11.18 15.75
C ILE A 52 10.54 -12.53 15.69
N LYS A 53 11.66 -12.66 16.41
CA LYS A 53 12.44 -13.91 16.46
C LYS A 53 11.62 -15.07 17.03
N TRP A 54 10.85 -14.83 18.08
CA TRP A 54 9.94 -15.83 18.66
C TRP A 54 8.89 -16.30 17.63
N TYR A 55 8.23 -15.38 16.94
CA TYR A 55 7.21 -15.70 15.95
C TYR A 55 7.78 -16.51 14.76
N LEU A 56 8.97 -16.10 14.27
CA LEU A 56 9.69 -16.86 13.24
C LEU A 56 10.05 -18.26 13.72
N GLY A 57 10.49 -18.40 14.98
CA GLY A 57 10.79 -19.69 15.59
C GLY A 57 9.57 -20.61 15.67
N LEU A 58 8.39 -20.08 16.03
CA LEU A 58 7.14 -20.84 16.02
C LEU A 58 6.74 -21.30 14.62
N THR A 59 6.89 -20.43 13.64
CA THR A 59 6.59 -20.75 12.23
C THR A 59 7.51 -21.85 11.71
N ASP A 60 8.81 -21.77 11.99
CA ASP A 60 9.78 -22.80 11.59
C ASP A 60 9.52 -24.12 12.32
N LYS A 61 9.21 -24.08 13.63
CA LYS A 61 8.83 -25.28 14.41
C LYS A 61 7.62 -25.98 13.80
N LYS A 62 6.56 -25.24 13.46
CA LYS A 62 5.35 -25.79 12.82
C LYS A 62 5.70 -26.49 11.50
N ARG A 63 6.51 -25.84 10.66
CA ARG A 63 7.00 -26.40 9.40
C ARG A 63 7.78 -27.71 9.62
N ARG A 64 8.72 -27.74 10.57
CA ARG A 64 9.53 -28.93 10.87
C ARG A 64 8.71 -30.10 11.42
N ILE A 65 7.71 -29.83 12.26
CA ILE A 65 6.81 -30.86 12.79
C ILE A 65 6.00 -31.49 11.64
N ALA A 66 5.43 -30.66 10.75
CA ALA A 66 4.71 -31.14 9.58
C ALA A 66 5.62 -31.96 8.65
N GLN A 67 6.85 -31.51 8.41
CA GLN A 67 7.84 -32.26 7.62
C GLN A 67 8.19 -33.61 8.25
N LYS A 68 8.38 -33.67 9.57
CA LYS A 68 8.67 -34.92 10.28
C LYS A 68 7.49 -35.89 10.20
N ALA A 69 6.27 -35.42 10.38
CA ALA A 69 5.07 -36.24 10.23
C ALA A 69 4.94 -36.78 8.79
N GLY A 70 5.12 -35.91 7.79
CA GLY A 70 5.12 -36.29 6.38
C GLY A 70 6.18 -37.34 6.04
N LEU A 71 7.40 -37.17 6.54
CA LEU A 71 8.49 -38.13 6.36
C LEU A 71 8.12 -39.52 6.88
N LEU A 72 7.56 -39.61 8.09
CA LEU A 72 7.15 -40.89 8.68
C LEU A 72 6.04 -41.56 7.87
N ILE A 73 5.07 -40.78 7.39
CA ILE A 73 3.98 -41.27 6.54
C ILE A 73 4.55 -41.82 5.22
N VAL A 74 5.40 -41.07 4.55
CA VAL A 74 6.03 -41.50 3.28
C VAL A 74 6.85 -42.77 3.48
N GLN A 75 7.70 -42.83 4.51
CA GLN A 75 8.49 -44.02 4.81
C GLN A 75 7.60 -45.24 5.10
N ARG A 76 6.53 -45.08 5.88
CA ARG A 76 5.58 -46.16 6.17
C ARG A 76 4.88 -46.64 4.89
N ASN A 77 4.41 -45.71 4.06
CA ASN A 77 3.74 -46.02 2.80
C ASN A 77 4.66 -46.72 1.80
N ILE A 78 5.93 -46.31 1.71
CA ILE A 78 6.91 -47.00 0.84
C ILE A 78 7.09 -48.46 1.31
N ARG A 79 7.26 -48.70 2.61
CA ARG A 79 7.39 -50.08 3.13
C ARG A 79 6.12 -50.90 2.89
N ALA A 80 4.94 -50.30 3.10
CA ALA A 80 3.67 -50.94 2.81
C ALA A 80 3.54 -51.27 1.32
N TRP A 81 3.91 -50.35 0.43
CA TRP A 81 3.91 -50.53 -1.03
C TRP A 81 4.83 -51.67 -1.47
N CYS A 82 6.04 -51.75 -0.91
CA CYS A 82 6.98 -52.85 -1.20
C CYS A 82 6.36 -54.23 -0.94
N SER A 83 5.48 -54.34 0.06
CA SER A 83 4.77 -55.58 0.38
C SER A 83 3.51 -55.76 -0.47
N LEU A 84 2.75 -54.68 -0.68
CA LEU A 84 1.48 -54.67 -1.40
C LEU A 84 1.67 -55.01 -2.88
N ARG A 85 2.71 -54.48 -3.54
CA ARG A 85 2.97 -54.67 -4.97
C ARG A 85 3.17 -56.14 -5.37
N THR A 86 3.65 -56.96 -4.44
CA THR A 86 3.88 -58.39 -4.68
C THR A 86 2.68 -59.25 -4.33
N TRP A 87 1.67 -58.70 -3.64
CA TRP A 87 0.50 -59.45 -3.18
C TRP A 87 -0.47 -59.76 -4.33
N GLU A 88 -0.85 -61.02 -4.50
CA GLU A 88 -1.65 -61.51 -5.64
C GLU A 88 -3.04 -60.85 -5.72
N TRP A 89 -3.73 -60.65 -4.60
CA TRP A 89 -5.02 -59.95 -4.58
C TRP A 89 -4.91 -58.50 -5.06
N PHE A 90 -3.83 -57.81 -4.73
CA PHE A 90 -3.61 -56.45 -5.21
C PHE A 90 -3.33 -56.42 -6.72
N LYS A 91 -2.55 -57.37 -7.25
CA LYS A 91 -2.32 -57.51 -8.70
C LYS A 91 -3.64 -57.73 -9.44
N LEU A 92 -4.52 -58.60 -8.93
CA LEU A 92 -5.86 -58.82 -9.51
C LEU A 92 -6.67 -57.52 -9.51
N TYR A 93 -6.74 -56.83 -8.37
CA TYR A 93 -7.45 -55.55 -8.24
C TYR A 93 -6.97 -54.51 -9.27
N THR A 94 -5.65 -54.37 -9.46
CA THR A 94 -5.10 -53.39 -10.44
C THR A 94 -5.49 -53.71 -11.89
N LYS A 95 -5.74 -54.98 -12.24
CA LYS A 95 -6.22 -55.37 -13.58
C LYS A 95 -7.72 -55.16 -13.76
N VAL A 96 -8.50 -55.42 -12.71
CA VAL A 96 -9.97 -55.33 -12.76
C VAL A 96 -10.46 -53.89 -12.65
N ARG A 97 -9.84 -53.05 -11.79
CA ARG A 97 -10.30 -51.68 -11.52
C ARG A 97 -10.44 -50.79 -12.78
N PRO A 98 -9.50 -50.76 -13.74
CA PRO A 98 -9.64 -49.94 -14.95
C PRO A 98 -10.81 -50.35 -15.86
N MET A 99 -11.30 -51.59 -15.74
CA MET A 99 -12.44 -52.08 -16.53
C MET A 99 -13.79 -51.60 -15.96
N LEU A 100 -13.80 -51.07 -14.73
CA LEU A 100 -14.96 -50.50 -14.07
C LEU A 100 -15.04 -48.99 -14.39
N LYS A 101 -15.76 -48.65 -15.47
CA LYS A 101 -15.83 -47.28 -16.03
C LYS A 101 -16.62 -46.27 -15.17
N GLU A 102 -17.46 -46.74 -14.25
CA GLU A 102 -18.48 -45.90 -13.59
C GLU A 102 -17.92 -44.95 -12.52
N GLY A 103 -16.72 -45.18 -11.98
CA GLY A 103 -16.16 -44.35 -10.92
C GLY A 103 -15.45 -43.07 -11.38
N LYS A 104 -14.93 -43.01 -12.61
CA LYS A 104 -14.14 -41.86 -13.10
C LYS A 104 -14.99 -40.69 -13.58
N VAL A 105 -16.18 -40.97 -14.13
CA VAL A 105 -17.05 -39.95 -14.71
C VAL A 105 -17.60 -39.02 -13.63
N ALA A 106 -17.94 -39.54 -12.45
CA ALA A 106 -18.43 -38.73 -11.33
C ALA A 106 -17.35 -37.78 -10.79
N GLU A 107 -16.11 -38.27 -10.64
CA GLU A 107 -14.98 -37.46 -10.17
C GLU A 107 -14.59 -36.38 -11.19
N GLU A 108 -14.58 -36.70 -12.48
CA GLU A 108 -14.35 -35.73 -13.56
C GLU A 108 -15.49 -34.69 -13.63
N MET A 109 -16.74 -35.11 -13.42
CA MET A 109 -17.90 -34.20 -13.41
C MET A 109 -17.86 -33.25 -12.20
N GLU A 110 -17.47 -33.74 -11.02
CA GLU A 110 -17.29 -32.90 -9.83
C GLU A 110 -16.15 -31.88 -10.03
N GLN A 111 -15.02 -32.30 -10.60
CA GLN A 111 -13.92 -31.38 -10.93
C GLN A 111 -14.33 -30.33 -11.98
N LEU A 112 -15.11 -30.72 -12.99
CA LEU A 112 -15.64 -29.78 -13.98
C LEU A 112 -16.62 -28.79 -13.36
N GLN A 113 -17.52 -29.24 -12.48
CA GLN A 113 -18.46 -28.37 -11.77
C GLN A 113 -17.74 -27.36 -10.86
N GLN A 114 -16.71 -27.78 -10.13
CA GLN A 114 -15.91 -26.87 -9.30
C GLN A 114 -15.18 -25.83 -10.15
N LYS A 115 -14.59 -26.24 -11.29
CA LYS A 115 -13.95 -25.30 -12.23
C LYS A 115 -14.95 -24.31 -12.81
N LEU A 116 -16.12 -24.79 -13.22
CA LEU A 116 -17.19 -23.96 -13.79
C LEU A 116 -17.63 -22.91 -12.78
N LYS A 117 -17.91 -23.31 -11.53
CA LYS A 117 -18.27 -22.39 -10.45
C LYS A 117 -17.18 -21.34 -10.19
N SER A 118 -15.91 -21.76 -10.15
CA SER A 118 -14.79 -20.81 -9.94
C SER A 118 -14.64 -19.81 -11.08
N LEU A 119 -14.92 -20.23 -12.31
CA LEU A 119 -14.87 -19.38 -13.50
C LEU A 119 -16.05 -18.40 -13.52
N GLU A 120 -17.25 -18.83 -13.13
CA GLU A 120 -18.42 -17.97 -13.00
C GLU A 120 -18.21 -16.88 -11.94
N GLU A 121 -17.69 -17.24 -10.76
CA GLU A 121 -17.38 -16.28 -9.69
C GLU A 121 -16.31 -15.27 -10.13
N ALA A 122 -15.27 -15.73 -10.83
CA ALA A 122 -14.23 -14.86 -11.37
C ALA A 122 -14.78 -13.92 -12.46
N LEU A 123 -15.61 -14.43 -13.37
CA LEU A 123 -16.24 -13.65 -14.43
C LEU A 123 -17.14 -12.56 -13.85
N GLN A 124 -18.01 -12.90 -12.90
CA GLN A 124 -18.91 -11.94 -12.26
C GLN A 124 -18.13 -10.81 -11.56
N LYS A 125 -17.03 -11.16 -10.88
CA LYS A 125 -16.17 -10.17 -10.23
C LYS A 125 -15.51 -9.25 -11.26
N GLU A 126 -14.95 -9.80 -12.33
CA GLU A 126 -14.29 -9.02 -13.36
C GLU A 126 -15.26 -8.11 -14.11
N GLU A 127 -16.47 -8.58 -14.41
CA GLU A 127 -17.53 -7.75 -15.01
C GLU A 127 -17.93 -6.58 -14.10
N SER A 128 -18.02 -6.80 -12.79
CA SER A 128 -18.31 -5.73 -11.83
C SER A 128 -17.19 -4.70 -11.74
N LEU A 129 -15.92 -5.14 -11.74
CA LEU A 129 -14.75 -4.27 -11.71
C LEU A 129 -14.65 -3.44 -12.99
N ARG A 130 -14.87 -4.07 -14.15
CA ARG A 130 -14.84 -3.40 -15.44
C ARG A 130 -15.90 -2.29 -15.52
N LYS A 131 -17.13 -2.55 -15.06
CA LYS A 131 -18.19 -1.53 -15.02
C LYS A 131 -17.79 -0.33 -14.14
N ASN A 132 -17.28 -0.60 -12.93
CA ASN A 132 -16.84 0.46 -12.03
C ASN A 132 -15.67 1.30 -12.60
N LEU A 133 -14.72 0.65 -13.28
CA LEU A 133 -13.59 1.32 -13.93
C LEU A 133 -14.05 2.17 -15.11
N ASP A 134 -14.96 1.67 -15.95
CA ASP A 134 -15.54 2.43 -17.07
C ASP A 134 -16.31 3.66 -16.58
N GLU A 135 -17.08 3.54 -15.50
CA GLU A 135 -17.77 4.67 -14.87
C GLU A 135 -16.78 5.70 -14.31
N SER A 136 -15.73 5.25 -13.62
CA SER A 136 -14.70 6.14 -13.09
C SER A 136 -13.92 6.83 -14.22
N ALA A 137 -13.63 6.14 -15.32
CA ALA A 137 -12.92 6.71 -16.46
C ALA A 137 -13.75 7.82 -17.13
N LYS A 138 -15.05 7.56 -17.37
CA LYS A 138 -15.99 8.57 -17.90
C LYS A 138 -16.07 9.80 -17.00
N LYS A 139 -16.11 9.61 -15.68
CA LYS A 139 -16.13 10.72 -14.73
C LYS A 139 -14.84 11.54 -14.80
N MET A 140 -13.66 10.91 -14.84
CA MET A 140 -12.39 11.61 -14.99
C MET A 140 -12.27 12.35 -16.32
N GLU A 141 -12.78 11.78 -17.42
CA GLU A 141 -12.81 12.45 -18.72
C GLU A 141 -13.69 13.71 -18.69
N ALA A 142 -14.86 13.64 -18.02
CA ALA A 142 -15.74 14.79 -17.83
C ALA A 142 -15.08 15.90 -16.98
N GLU A 143 -14.49 15.54 -15.83
CA GLU A 143 -13.77 16.50 -14.97
C GLU A 143 -12.59 17.13 -15.72
N LYS A 144 -11.85 16.33 -16.49
CA LYS A 144 -10.76 16.83 -17.34
C LYS A 144 -11.28 17.84 -18.36
N ALA A 145 -12.36 17.54 -19.07
CA ALA A 145 -12.96 18.46 -20.05
C ALA A 145 -13.39 19.78 -19.38
N GLU A 146 -14.04 19.72 -18.21
CA GLU A 146 -14.45 20.90 -17.45
C GLU A 146 -13.24 21.76 -17.02
N PHE A 147 -12.14 21.13 -16.58
CA PHE A 147 -10.91 21.86 -16.25
C PHE A 147 -10.27 22.51 -17.48
N PHE A 148 -10.29 21.85 -18.63
CA PHE A 148 -9.79 22.43 -19.88
C PHE A 148 -10.61 23.67 -20.29
N GLU A 149 -11.93 23.61 -20.22
CA GLU A 149 -12.80 24.76 -20.50
C GLU A 149 -12.54 25.93 -19.54
N LYS A 150 -12.39 25.65 -18.23
CA LYS A 150 -12.04 26.68 -17.23
C LYS A 150 -10.68 27.31 -17.53
N LEU A 151 -9.69 26.51 -17.91
CA LEU A 151 -8.34 26.99 -18.24
C LEU A 151 -8.39 27.91 -19.47
N GLU A 152 -9.12 27.53 -20.52
CA GLU A 152 -9.28 28.32 -21.73
C GLU A 152 -10.02 29.64 -21.46
N SER A 153 -11.07 29.62 -20.64
CA SER A 153 -11.76 30.82 -20.16
C SER A 153 -10.83 31.76 -19.38
N LEU A 154 -10.04 31.22 -18.43
CA LEU A 154 -9.07 32.02 -17.66
C LEU A 154 -7.98 32.62 -18.56
N LYS A 155 -7.51 31.87 -19.56
CA LYS A 155 -6.54 32.36 -20.54
C LYS A 155 -7.11 33.53 -21.35
N ASN A 156 -8.35 33.43 -21.82
CA ASN A 156 -9.03 34.50 -22.56
C ASN A 156 -9.29 35.74 -21.68
N ASN A 157 -9.62 35.54 -20.41
CA ASN A 157 -9.77 36.63 -19.45
C ASN A 157 -8.43 37.33 -19.17
N LEU A 158 -7.35 36.56 -19.04
CA LEU A 158 -6.00 37.10 -18.85
C LEU A 158 -5.56 37.94 -20.05
N THR A 159 -5.68 37.42 -21.28
CA THR A 159 -5.32 38.17 -22.50
C THR A 159 -6.15 39.44 -22.65
N THR A 160 -7.45 39.39 -22.32
CA THR A 160 -8.31 40.58 -22.30
C THR A 160 -7.85 41.60 -21.25
N SER A 161 -7.47 41.14 -20.05
CA SER A 161 -6.99 42.01 -18.98
C SER A 161 -5.64 42.63 -19.33
N GLU A 162 -4.71 41.88 -19.90
CA GLU A 162 -3.41 42.36 -20.39
C GLU A 162 -3.60 43.42 -21.48
N GLY A 163 -4.54 43.20 -22.42
CA GLY A 163 -4.88 44.17 -23.45
C GLY A 163 -5.42 45.48 -22.87
N LYS A 164 -6.31 45.41 -21.87
CA LYS A 164 -6.80 46.60 -21.14
C LYS A 164 -5.67 47.31 -20.39
N LEU A 165 -4.75 46.57 -19.78
CA LEU A 165 -3.63 47.13 -19.01
C LEU A 165 -2.69 47.91 -19.93
N SER A 166 -2.36 47.36 -21.09
CA SER A 166 -1.57 48.05 -22.12
C SER A 166 -2.27 49.31 -22.64
N GLN A 167 -3.58 49.28 -22.86
CA GLN A 167 -4.34 50.47 -23.24
C GLN A 167 -4.30 51.57 -22.17
N MET A 168 -4.47 51.19 -20.90
CA MET A 168 -4.39 52.12 -19.77
C MET A 168 -2.99 52.71 -19.60
N GLU A 169 -1.94 51.92 -19.84
CA GLU A 169 -0.55 52.37 -19.80
C GLU A 169 -0.26 53.37 -20.93
N ASN A 170 -0.74 53.10 -22.15
CA ASN A 170 -0.66 54.05 -23.27
C ASN A 170 -1.44 55.35 -22.97
N ALA A 171 -2.65 55.25 -22.42
CA ALA A 171 -3.44 56.42 -22.05
C ALA A 171 -2.77 57.26 -20.96
N LYS A 172 -2.14 56.60 -19.97
CA LYS A 172 -1.39 57.26 -18.90
C LYS A 172 -0.16 57.99 -19.44
N THR A 173 0.67 57.32 -20.24
CA THR A 173 1.87 57.94 -20.83
C THR A 173 1.54 59.13 -21.72
N GLU A 174 0.41 59.09 -22.44
CA GLU A 174 -0.06 60.23 -23.22
C GLU A 174 -0.59 61.39 -22.36
N ALA A 175 -1.27 61.08 -21.25
CA ALA A 175 -1.69 62.10 -20.29
C ALA A 175 -0.48 62.77 -19.60
N ASP A 176 0.52 61.99 -19.21
CA ASP A 176 1.77 62.49 -18.61
C ASP A 176 2.51 63.42 -19.59
N ARG A 177 2.60 63.06 -20.88
CA ARG A 177 3.15 63.94 -21.94
C ARG A 177 2.39 65.26 -22.07
N LYS A 178 1.05 65.24 -22.02
CA LYS A 178 0.23 66.46 -22.11
C LYS A 178 0.44 67.39 -20.91
N LEU A 179 0.66 66.82 -19.72
CA LEU A 179 1.02 67.56 -18.51
C LEU A 179 2.39 68.23 -18.63
N GLU A 180 3.41 67.52 -19.11
CA GLU A 180 4.75 68.10 -19.34
C GLU A 180 4.71 69.29 -20.32
N VAL A 181 3.93 69.19 -21.40
CA VAL A 181 3.78 70.27 -22.38
C VAL A 181 3.05 71.49 -21.79
N ASN A 182 2.05 71.29 -20.92
CA ASN A 182 1.31 72.39 -20.27
C ASN A 182 2.07 73.08 -19.14
N ILE A 183 3.10 72.45 -18.55
CA ILE A 183 3.94 73.06 -17.52
C ILE A 183 5.06 73.94 -18.15
N LEU A 184 5.33 73.74 -19.44
CA LEU A 184 6.37 74.45 -20.21
C LEU A 184 5.84 75.67 -21.02
N LEU A 185 4.56 76.00 -20.89
CA LEU A 185 3.90 77.20 -21.45
C LEU A 185 3.45 78.14 -20.32
#